data_AF-A0A379TSK9-F1
#
_entry.id   AF-A0A379TSK9-F1
#
_cell.length_a   1.000
_cell.length_b   1.000
_cell.length_c   1.000
_cell.angle_alpha   90.00
_cell.angle_beta   90.00
_cell.angle_gamma   90.00
#
_symmetry.space_group_name_H-M   'P 1'
#
loop_
_entity.id
_entity.type
_entity.pdbx_description
1 polymer ?
#
loop_
_entity_poly.entity_id
_entity_poly.type
_entity_poly.pdbx_seq_one_letter_code
_entity_poly.pdbx_strand_id
1 'polypeptide(L)' 'MTGNLALRSDGRAYFVIQNADDSARAYFYKDKNGDGIHINNGLDGGGDFILVKMVPFIPRLRVRWWLKDSI' A
#
# COMPACT_ATOMS: atom_id res chain seq x y z
N MET A 1 -0.63 -30.02 -6.83
CA MET A 1 0.66 -29.29 -6.73
C MET A 1 0.31 -27.83 -6.64
N THR A 2 0.56 -27.16 -5.53
CA THR A 2 0.34 -25.71 -5.43
C THR A 2 1.70 -25.04 -5.56
N GLY A 3 1.98 -24.53 -6.76
CA GLY A 3 3.23 -23.84 -7.07
C GLY A 3 3.02 -22.35 -6.97
N ASN A 4 3.62 -21.72 -5.96
CA ASN A 4 3.62 -20.27 -5.83
C ASN A 4 4.91 -19.74 -6.45
N LEU A 5 4.82 -18.71 -7.30
CA LEU A 5 5.96 -17.90 -7.66
C LEU A 5 6.12 -16.80 -6.61
N ALA A 6 7.21 -16.83 -5.84
CA ALA A 6 7.44 -15.92 -4.73
C ALA A 6 8.73 -15.11 -4.92
N LEU A 7 8.64 -13.81 -4.67
CA LEU A 7 9.77 -12.90 -4.53
C LEU A 7 10.00 -12.65 -3.03
N ARG A 8 11.24 -12.80 -2.54
CA ARG A 8 11.56 -12.68 -1.11
C ARG A 8 12.67 -11.67 -0.86
N SER A 9 12.30 -10.53 -0.27
CA SER A 9 13.22 -9.49 0.16
C SER A 9 12.61 -8.67 1.30
N ASP A 10 13.45 -8.12 2.17
CA ASP A 10 13.05 -7.08 3.12
C ASP A 10 13.06 -5.68 2.49
N GLY A 11 13.83 -5.51 1.41
CA GLY A 11 13.77 -4.35 0.54
C GLY A 11 12.72 -4.51 -0.56
N ARG A 12 12.54 -3.48 -1.38
CA ARG A 12 11.56 -3.52 -2.47
C ARG A 12 11.94 -4.57 -3.50
N ALA A 13 11.00 -5.47 -3.79
CA ALA A 13 11.06 -6.39 -4.91
C ALA A 13 9.94 -6.05 -5.90
N TYR A 14 10.26 -6.04 -7.19
CA TYR A 14 9.32 -5.71 -8.25
C TYR A 14 8.98 -6.97 -9.04
N PHE A 15 7.72 -7.12 -9.40
CA PHE A 15 7.34 -7.82 -10.62
C PHE A 15 7.26 -6.78 -11.75
N VAL A 16 7.98 -7.00 -12.84
CA VAL A 16 8.16 -6.00 -13.92
C VAL A 16 7.71 -6.58 -15.24
N ILE A 17 6.93 -5.79 -15.99
CA ILE A 17 6.78 -5.99 -17.42
C ILE A 17 7.81 -5.09 -18.10
N GLN A 18 8.75 -5.69 -18.81
CA GLN A 18 9.85 -4.96 -19.45
C GLN A 18 9.59 -4.76 -20.94
N ASN A 19 10.08 -3.63 -21.44
CA ASN A 19 10.30 -3.39 -22.85
C ASN A 19 11.44 -4.27 -23.38
N ALA A 20 11.55 -4.36 -24.71
CA ALA A 20 12.64 -5.10 -25.36
C ALA A 20 14.01 -4.42 -25.18
N ASP A 21 14.02 -3.13 -24.79
CA ASP A 21 15.21 -2.35 -24.46
C ASP A 21 15.52 -2.37 -22.94
N ASP A 22 14.99 -3.36 -22.23
CA ASP A 22 15.09 -3.59 -20.77
C ASP A 22 14.46 -2.53 -19.88
N SER A 23 13.92 -1.47 -20.47
CA SER A 23 13.27 -0.41 -19.74
C SER A 23 11.91 -0.88 -19.19
N ALA A 24 11.50 -0.40 -18.02
CA ALA A 24 10.28 -0.91 -17.41
C ALA A 24 9.03 -0.26 -18.01
N ARG A 25 8.09 -1.11 -18.43
CA ARG A 25 6.77 -0.71 -18.92
C ARG A 25 5.73 -0.69 -17.80
N ALA A 26 5.86 -1.56 -16.82
CA ALA A 26 5.03 -1.52 -15.62
C ALA A 26 5.76 -2.12 -14.42
N TYR A 27 5.49 -1.57 -13.24
CA TYR A 27 5.96 -2.11 -11.97
C TYR A 27 4.78 -2.50 -11.08
N PHE A 28 4.89 -3.68 -10.46
CA PHE A 28 4.04 -4.11 -9.35
C PHE A 28 4.93 -4.42 -8.15
N TYR A 29 4.75 -3.68 -7.05
CA TYR A 29 5.58 -3.85 -5.85
C TYR A 29 4.87 -3.44 -4.57
N LYS A 30 5.49 -3.80 -3.44
CA LYS A 30 5.13 -3.31 -2.11
C LYS A 30 6.40 -3.16 -1.27
N ASP A 31 6.46 -2.06 -0.52
CA ASP A 31 7.46 -1.89 0.52
C ASP A 31 7.04 -2.52 1.83
N LYS A 32 8.03 -3.03 2.57
CA LYS A 32 7.85 -3.40 3.97
C LYS A 32 7.47 -2.14 4.75
N ASN A 33 6.31 -2.19 5.42
CA ASN A 33 5.72 -1.05 6.13
C ASN A 33 5.37 0.17 5.25
N GLY A 34 5.27 -0.01 3.93
CA GLY A 34 4.79 1.02 3.02
C GLY A 34 3.29 1.30 3.15
N ASP A 35 2.84 2.34 2.46
CA ASP A 35 1.46 2.83 2.41
C ASP A 35 0.50 1.90 1.66
N GLY A 36 0.99 1.08 0.73
CA GLY A 36 0.11 0.19 -0.02
C GLY A 36 0.83 -0.86 -0.86
N ILE A 37 0.08 -1.40 -1.82
CA ILE A 37 0.61 -2.12 -2.98
C ILE A 37 0.55 -1.14 -4.15
N HIS A 38 1.64 -1.00 -4.89
CA HIS A 38 1.80 -0.02 -5.96
C HIS A 38 1.70 -0.69 -7.32
N ILE A 39 0.98 -0.04 -8.23
CA ILE A 39 0.88 -0.40 -9.64
C ILE A 39 1.12 0.88 -10.45
N ASN A 40 2.19 0.91 -11.23
CA ASN A 40 2.51 2.06 -12.06
C ASN A 40 2.93 1.64 -13.47
N ASN A 41 2.92 2.63 -14.36
CA ASN A 41 3.13 2.49 -15.80
C ASN A 41 4.61 2.64 -16.20
N GLY A 42 5.55 2.42 -15.28
CA GLY A 42 6.98 2.50 -15.56
C GLY A 42 7.39 3.84 -16.18
N LEU A 43 8.09 3.78 -17.32
CA LEU A 43 8.56 4.97 -18.04
C LEU A 43 7.47 5.73 -18.79
N ASP A 44 6.36 5.10 -19.13
CA ASP A 44 5.26 5.74 -19.87
C ASP A 44 4.53 6.79 -19.00
N GLY A 45 4.80 6.83 -17.70
CA GLY A 45 4.25 7.81 -16.77
C GLY A 45 2.74 7.64 -16.54
N GLY A 46 2.09 8.65 -15.94
CA GLY A 46 0.64 8.60 -15.65
C GLY A 46 0.26 8.32 -14.20
N GLY A 47 1.24 8.34 -13.29
CA GLY A 47 1.01 8.25 -11.85
C GLY A 47 1.11 6.84 -11.29
N ASP A 48 0.71 6.70 -10.03
CA ASP A 48 0.84 5.48 -9.25
C ASP A 48 -0.50 5.13 -8.61
N PHE A 49 -0.96 3.91 -8.86
CA PHE A 49 -2.18 3.40 -8.25
C PHE A 49 -1.83 2.62 -6.99
N ILE A 50 -2.27 3.14 -5.84
CA ILE A 50 -1.90 2.62 -4.53
C ILE A 50 -3.11 1.93 -3.89
N LEU A 51 -3.04 0.61 -3.76
CA LEU A 51 -4.01 -0.18 -3.01
C LEU A 51 -3.64 -0.14 -1.54
N VAL A 52 -4.25 0.79 -0.81
CA VAL A 52 -4.02 0.99 0.62
C VAL A 52 -4.83 -0.01 1.46
N LYS A 53 -4.31 -0.34 2.65
CA LYS A 53 -5.13 -1.01 3.66
C LYS A 53 -6.09 0.01 4.27
N MET A 54 -7.37 -0.11 3.96
CA MET A 54 -8.41 0.66 4.63
C MET A 54 -8.60 0.11 6.04
N VAL A 55 -8.24 0.90 7.06
CA VAL A 55 -8.55 0.57 8.46
C VAL A 55 -9.82 1.31 8.84
N PRO A 56 -10.88 0.62 9.33
CA PRO A 56 -12.08 1.31 9.80
C PRO A 56 -11.70 2.26 10.94
N PHE A 57 -11.96 3.55 10.76
CA PHE A 57 -11.91 4.50 11.86
C PHE A 57 -13.10 4.22 12.78
N ILE A 58 -12.83 3.65 13.96
CA ILE A 58 -13.82 3.50 15.03
C ILE A 58 -13.56 4.61 16.05
N PRO A 59 -14.34 5.72 16.05
CA PRO A 59 -14.22 6.71 17.10
C PRO A 59 -14.65 6.07 18.43
N ARG A 60 -13.72 5.97 19.39
CA ARG A 60 -14.09 5.75 20.79
C ARG A 60 -14.65 7.06 21.34
N LEU A 61 -15.97 7.25 21.26
CA LEU A 61 -16.65 8.27 22.05
C LEU A 61 -16.37 8.00 23.54
N ARG A 62 -15.62 8.91 24.18
CA ARG A 62 -15.63 9.03 25.65
C ARG A 62 -16.53 10.18 26.01
N VAL A 63 -17.77 9.89 26.38
CA VAL A 63 -18.61 10.88 27.07
C VAL A 63 -18.06 11.02 28.48
N ARG A 64 -17.36 12.11 28.74
CA ARG A 64 -16.97 12.51 30.10
C ARG A 64 -18.12 13.32 30.67
N TRP A 65 -18.97 12.68 31.47
CA TRP A 65 -19.92 13.40 32.31
C TRP A 65 -19.16 14.19 33.37
N TRP A 66 -19.30 15.51 33.34
CA TRP A 66 -18.99 16.41 34.45
C TRP A 66 -20.31 17.05 34.87
N LEU A 67 -21.00 16.44 35.83
CA LEU A 67 -21.94 17.18 36.68
C LEU A 67 -21.19 17.42 37.99
N LYS A 68 -20.35 18.46 38.02
CA LYS A 68 -19.96 19.09 39.29
C LYS A 68 -20.83 20.32 39.45
N ASP A 69 -21.55 20.34 40.58
CA ASP A 69 -21.61 21.48 41.47
C ASP A 69 -21.76 22.84 40.79
N SER A 70 -22.99 23.28 40.55
CA SER A 70 -23.29 24.71 40.34
C SER A 70 -24.74 25.00 40.71
N ILE A 71 -24.88 25.51 41.94
CA ILE A 71 -25.95 26.35 42.55
C ILE A 71 -27.40 25.92 42.40
#